data_AF-A0A353RD78-F1
#
_entry.id   AF-A0A353RD78-F1
#
_cell.length_a   1.000
_cell.length_b   1.000
_cell.length_c   1.000
_cell.angle_alpha   90.00
_cell.angle_beta   90.00
_cell.angle_gamma   90.00
#
_symmetry.space_group_name_H-M   'P 1'
#
loop_
_entity.id
_entity.type
_entity.pdbx_description
1 polymer ?
#
loop_
_entity_poly.entity_id
_entity_poly.type
_entity_poly.pdbx_seq_one_letter_code
_entity_poly.pdbx_strand_id
1 'polypeptide(L)'
;MLDMAKKDILPAAIDYMKDLGTEIASKKSLGVEAGFEEKILKKLSALSDDLYAHLEKLEQAVKDAPAEGDVLSTAKYYRGTIFAEMAETRKPADEIETLVGSKYWRYPTYGELLFSVI
;
A
#
# COMPACT_ATOMS: atom_id res chain seq x y z
N MET A 1 4.78 5.68 7.49
CA MET A 1 4.52 5.19 6.12
C MET A 1 5.36 3.98 5.77
N LEU A 2 6.70 4.01 5.95
CA LEU A 2 7.57 2.85 5.68
C LEU A 2 7.07 1.55 6.35
N ASP A 3 6.90 1.57 7.66
CA ASP A 3 6.41 0.40 8.40
C ASP A 3 5.00 -0.01 7.97
N MET A 4 4.09 0.95 7.79
CA MET A 4 2.71 0.69 7.37
C MET A 4 2.66 -0.01 6.00
N ALA A 5 3.42 0.49 5.02
CA ALA A 5 3.50 -0.11 3.70
C ALA A 5 4.08 -1.53 3.76
N LYS A 6 5.20 -1.72 4.48
CA LYS A 6 5.92 -3.00 4.52
C LYS A 6 5.23 -4.08 5.35
N LYS A 7 4.70 -3.71 6.50
CA LYS A 7 4.25 -4.67 7.52
C LYS A 7 2.75 -4.91 7.48
N ASP A 8 1.99 -3.98 6.91
CA ASP A 8 0.52 -4.06 6.91
C ASP A 8 -0.08 -4.04 5.50
N ILE A 9 0.18 -3.00 4.70
CA ILE A 9 -0.51 -2.80 3.41
C ILE A 9 -0.11 -3.83 2.37
N LEU A 10 1.19 -4.00 2.12
CA LEU A 10 1.68 -4.99 1.15
C LEU A 10 1.29 -6.43 1.55
N PRO A 11 1.46 -6.86 2.81
CA PRO A 11 0.97 -8.17 3.26
C PRO A 11 -0.54 -8.35 3.07
N ALA A 12 -1.36 -7.35 3.39
CA ALA A 12 -2.81 -7.42 3.18
C ALA A 12 -3.18 -7.57 1.69
N ALA A 13 -2.49 -6.84 0.81
CA ALA A 13 -2.66 -6.97 -0.63
C ALA A 13 -2.27 -8.38 -1.12
N ILE A 14 -1.15 -8.92 -0.64
CA ILE A 14 -0.68 -10.28 -0.97
C ILE A 14 -1.71 -11.33 -0.56
N ASP A 15 -2.22 -11.25 0.67
CA ASP A 15 -3.21 -12.20 1.19
C ASP A 15 -4.50 -12.17 0.35
N TYR A 16 -4.99 -10.97 0.01
CA TYR A 16 -6.18 -10.84 -0.82
C TYR A 16 -5.95 -11.33 -2.27
N MET A 17 -4.81 -10.98 -2.88
CA MET A 17 -4.44 -11.44 -4.23
C MET A 17 -4.31 -12.96 -4.30
N LYS A 18 -3.81 -13.61 -3.25
CA LYS A 18 -3.72 -15.07 -3.16
C LYS A 18 -5.11 -15.72 -3.18
N ASP A 19 -6.04 -15.23 -2.37
CA ASP A 19 -7.40 -15.76 -2.32
C ASP A 19 -8.14 -15.50 -3.66
N LEU A 20 -7.96 -14.31 -4.24
CA LEU A 20 -8.51 -13.96 -5.55
C LEU A 20 -7.96 -14.86 -6.67
N GLY A 21 -6.65 -15.13 -6.66
CA GLY A 21 -6.01 -16.05 -7.61
C GLY A 21 -6.53 -17.49 -7.49
N THR A 22 -6.79 -17.95 -6.26
CA THR A 22 -7.37 -19.27 -6.00
C THR A 22 -8.78 -19.38 -6.57
N GLU A 23 -9.60 -18.35 -6.37
CA GLU A 23 -10.97 -18.29 -6.93
C GLU A 23 -10.96 -18.27 -8.46
N ILE A 24 -10.10 -17.44 -9.08
CA ILE A 24 -9.93 -17.38 -10.54
C ILE A 24 -9.57 -18.76 -11.10
N ALA A 25 -8.61 -19.46 -10.48
CA ALA A 25 -8.19 -20.79 -10.92
C ALA A 25 -9.34 -21.80 -10.81
N SER A 26 -10.11 -21.73 -9.71
CA SER A 26 -11.29 -22.58 -9.48
C SER A 26 -12.35 -22.37 -10.56
N LYS A 27 -12.73 -21.11 -10.85
CA LYS A 27 -13.70 -20.79 -11.91
C LYS A 27 -13.27 -21.32 -13.27
N LYS A 28 -12.01 -21.08 -13.64
CA LYS A 28 -11.47 -21.57 -14.92
C LYS A 28 -11.50 -23.10 -15.02
N SER A 29 -11.22 -23.80 -13.93
CA SER A 29 -11.28 -25.27 -13.90
C SER A 29 -12.69 -25.81 -14.15
N LEU A 30 -13.71 -25.03 -13.80
CA LEU A 30 -15.14 -25.32 -14.02
C LEU A 30 -15.67 -24.79 -15.36
N GLY A 31 -14.82 -24.17 -16.18
CA GLY A 31 -15.23 -23.53 -17.44
C GLY A 31 -16.01 -22.22 -17.25
N VAL A 32 -15.92 -21.60 -16.08
CA VAL A 32 -16.57 -20.32 -15.75
C VAL A 32 -15.59 -19.16 -15.98
N GLU A 33 -16.08 -18.07 -16.56
CA GLU A 33 -15.29 -16.86 -16.78
C GLU A 33 -15.03 -16.11 -15.45
N ALA A 34 -13.81 -15.59 -15.28
CA ALA A 34 -13.36 -14.84 -14.09
C ALA A 34 -13.01 -13.38 -14.45
N GLY A 35 -13.89 -12.72 -15.20
CA GLY A 35 -13.56 -11.49 -15.92
C GLY A 35 -13.28 -10.27 -15.02
N PHE A 36 -14.00 -10.10 -13.90
CA PHE A 36 -13.77 -8.93 -13.03
C PHE A 36 -12.66 -9.21 -12.01
N GLU A 37 -12.56 -10.45 -11.53
CA GLU A 37 -11.54 -10.91 -10.60
C GLU A 37 -10.14 -10.75 -11.19
N GLU A 38 -9.96 -11.16 -12.44
CA GLU A 38 -8.68 -10.97 -13.14
C GLU A 38 -8.29 -9.50 -13.27
N LYS A 39 -9.26 -8.60 -13.50
CA LYS A 39 -9.01 -7.17 -13.60
C LYS A 39 -8.57 -6.58 -12.25
N ILE A 40 -9.24 -6.98 -11.17
CA ILE A 40 -8.87 -6.57 -9.81
C ILE A 40 -7.47 -7.10 -9.46
N LEU A 41 -7.19 -8.38 -9.74
CA LEU A 41 -5.89 -9.00 -9.46
C LEU A 41 -4.76 -8.29 -10.22
N LYS A 42 -4.95 -8.01 -11.51
CA LYS A 42 -3.97 -7.27 -12.31
C LYS A 42 -3.74 -5.86 -11.77
N LYS A 43 -4.82 -5.15 -11.39
CA LYS A 43 -4.72 -3.79 -10.83
C LYS A 43 -3.97 -3.81 -9.48
N LEU A 44 -4.32 -4.72 -8.58
CA LEU A 44 -3.66 -4.86 -7.28
C LEU A 44 -2.18 -5.24 -7.42
N SER A 45 -1.83 -6.13 -8.35
CA SER A 45 -0.44 -6.49 -8.61
C SER A 45 0.37 -5.26 -9.04
N ALA A 46 -0.13 -4.51 -10.02
CA ALA A 46 0.54 -3.31 -10.52
C ALA A 46 0.69 -2.23 -9.43
N LEU A 47 -0.36 -1.99 -8.64
CA LEU A 47 -0.29 -1.03 -7.53
C LEU A 47 0.66 -1.48 -6.42
N SER A 48 0.75 -2.79 -6.16
CA SER A 48 1.66 -3.34 -5.15
C SER A 48 3.12 -3.19 -5.58
N ASP A 49 3.41 -3.42 -6.87
CA ASP A 49 4.75 -3.20 -7.44
C ASP A 49 5.12 -1.71 -7.39
N ASP A 50 4.20 -0.82 -7.74
CA ASP A 50 4.39 0.63 -7.68
C ASP A 50 4.62 1.13 -6.25
N LEU A 51 3.80 0.67 -5.30
CA LEU A 51 3.97 0.96 -3.87
C LEU A 51 5.35 0.50 -3.38
N TYR A 52 5.79 -0.70 -3.77
CA TYR A 52 7.09 -1.22 -3.38
C TYR A 52 8.25 -0.38 -3.96
N ALA A 53 8.16 0.04 -5.23
CA ALA A 53 9.17 0.91 -5.83
C ALA A 53 9.27 2.29 -5.16
N HIS A 54 8.12 2.90 -4.81
CA HIS A 54 8.10 4.16 -4.07
C HIS A 54 8.60 4.02 -2.63
N LEU A 55 8.29 2.90 -1.99
CA LEU A 55 8.76 2.55 -0.66
C LEU A 55 10.29 2.44 -0.61
N GLU A 56 10.93 1.84 -1.61
CA GLU A 56 12.40 1.78 -1.71
C GLU A 56 13.02 3.17 -1.86
N LYS A 57 12.41 4.07 -2.65
CA LYS A 57 12.85 5.47 -2.78
C LYS A 57 12.73 6.23 -1.47
N LEU A 58 11.59 6.11 -0.78
CA LEU A 58 11.37 6.74 0.52
C LEU A 58 12.38 6.23 1.56
N GLU A 59 12.68 4.93 1.55
CA GLU A 59 13.71 4.35 2.42
C GLU A 59 15.09 4.91 2.14
N GLN A 60 15.44 5.05 0.87
CA GLN A 60 16.71 5.64 0.49
C GLN A 60 16.78 7.12 0.89
N ALA A 61 15.72 7.89 0.66
CA ALA A 61 15.66 9.29 1.07
C ALA A 61 15.81 9.45 2.60
N VAL A 62 15.21 8.56 3.40
CA VAL A 62 15.39 8.57 4.86
C VAL A 62 16.84 8.26 5.25
N LYS A 63 17.52 7.33 4.56
CA LYS A 63 18.94 7.03 4.79
C LYS A 63 19.86 8.18 4.40
N ASP A 64 19.51 8.89 3.33
CA ASP A 64 20.28 10.03 2.80
C ASP A 64 20.01 11.34 3.55
N ALA A 65 19.12 11.32 4.56
CA ALA A 65 18.82 12.48 5.37
C ALA A 65 20.10 12.99 6.07
N PRO A 66 20.37 14.30 6.07
CA PRO A 66 21.53 14.87 6.75
C PRO A 66 21.53 14.53 8.24
N ALA A 67 22.45 13.65 8.65
CA ALA A 67 22.60 13.18 10.03
C ALA A 67 23.58 14.05 10.86
N GLU A 68 24.54 14.69 10.19
CA GLU A 68 25.51 15.59 10.81
C GLU A 68 25.38 16.97 10.14
N GLY A 69 24.85 17.96 10.87
CA GLY A 69 24.59 19.30 10.35
C GLY A 69 23.67 20.15 11.22
N ASP A 70 23.42 21.40 10.80
CA ASP A 70 22.47 22.32 11.42
C ASP A 70 21.05 21.74 11.35
N VAL A 71 20.33 21.76 12.48
CA VAL A 71 18.95 21.25 12.63
C VAL A 71 18.02 21.83 11.56
N LEU A 72 18.21 23.09 11.17
CA LEU A 72 17.41 23.72 10.13
C LEU A 72 17.58 23.07 8.75
N SER A 73 18.79 22.57 8.43
CA SER A 73 19.07 21.90 7.16
C SER A 73 18.36 20.55 7.08
N THR A 74 18.42 19.76 8.15
CA THR A 74 17.68 18.50 8.29
C THR A 74 16.18 18.76 8.21
N ALA A 75 15.65 19.76 8.92
CA ALA A 75 14.23 20.12 8.87
C ALA A 75 13.76 20.49 7.44
N LYS A 76 14.56 21.25 6.70
CA LYS A 76 14.28 21.58 5.29
C LYS A 76 14.28 20.34 4.40
N TYR A 77 15.20 19.41 4.61
CA TYR A 77 15.26 18.14 3.87
C TYR A 77 14.03 17.27 4.13
N TYR A 78 13.62 17.11 5.38
CA TYR A 78 12.40 16.35 5.71
C TYR A 78 11.14 16.98 5.10
N ARG A 79 11.02 18.31 5.19
CA ARG A 79 9.88 19.03 4.60
C ARG A 79 9.86 18.95 3.07
N GLY A 80 11.01 19.03 2.42
CA GLY A 80 11.11 19.10 0.96
C GLY A 80 11.14 17.74 0.28
N THR A 81 11.96 16.83 0.79
CA THR A 81 12.24 15.53 0.15
C THR A 81 11.40 14.43 0.77
N ILE A 82 11.52 14.20 2.08
CA ILE A 82 10.82 13.07 2.74
C ILE A 82 9.31 13.22 2.63
N PHE A 83 8.77 14.42 2.86
CA PHE A 83 7.33 14.66 2.74
C PHE A 83 6.80 14.40 1.32
N ALA A 84 7.57 14.78 0.29
CA ALA A 84 7.20 14.53 -1.09
C ALA A 84 7.21 13.02 -1.40
N GLU A 85 8.27 12.30 -1.03
CA GLU A 85 8.35 10.84 -1.21
C GLU A 85 7.27 10.09 -0.41
N MET A 86 6.91 10.58 0.78
CA MET A 86 5.79 10.05 1.56
C MET A 86 4.45 10.24 0.83
N ALA A 87 4.23 11.39 0.20
CA ALA A 87 3.03 11.66 -0.57
C ALA A 87 2.95 10.76 -1.81
N GLU A 88 4.06 10.56 -2.52
CA GLU A 88 4.11 9.64 -3.67
C GLU A 88 3.88 8.19 -3.25
N THR A 89 4.52 7.73 -2.16
CA THR A 89 4.29 6.39 -1.59
C THR A 89 2.83 6.18 -1.17
N ARG A 90 2.16 7.24 -0.71
CA ARG A 90 0.79 7.17 -0.24
C ARG A 90 -0.22 6.95 -1.38
N LYS A 91 0.01 7.49 -2.58
CA LYS A 91 -0.93 7.37 -3.70
C LYS A 91 -1.31 5.92 -4.04
N PRO A 92 -0.36 4.99 -4.30
CA PRO A 92 -0.71 3.61 -4.58
C PRO A 92 -1.27 2.90 -3.34
N ALA A 93 -0.82 3.25 -2.13
CA ALA A 93 -1.35 2.70 -0.88
C ALA A 93 -2.85 3.01 -0.68
N ASP A 94 -3.24 4.28 -0.88
CA ASP A 94 -4.64 4.73 -0.78
C ASP A 94 -5.49 4.06 -1.90
N GLU A 95 -4.94 3.82 -3.09
CA GLU A 95 -5.66 3.06 -4.12
C GLU A 95 -5.85 1.58 -3.76
N ILE A 96 -4.84 0.93 -3.18
CA ILE A 96 -4.94 -0.46 -2.71
C ILE A 96 -6.03 -0.58 -1.65
N GLU A 97 -6.16 0.38 -0.74
CA GLU A 97 -7.21 0.41 0.29
C GLU A 97 -8.61 0.28 -0.31
N THR A 98 -8.86 0.91 -1.46
CA THR A 98 -10.19 0.85 -2.12
C THR A 98 -10.52 -0.51 -2.74
N LEU A 99 -9.52 -1.38 -2.93
CA LEU A 99 -9.64 -2.66 -3.62
C LEU A 99 -9.58 -3.85 -2.67
N VAL A 100 -8.93 -3.70 -1.52
CA VAL A 100 -8.75 -4.79 -0.55
C VAL A 100 -9.95 -4.83 0.41
N GLY A 101 -10.59 -5.99 0.53
CA GLY A 101 -11.71 -6.16 1.46
C GLY A 101 -11.31 -5.96 2.92
N SER A 102 -12.21 -5.40 3.73
CA SER A 102 -11.97 -5.09 5.16
C SER A 102 -11.52 -6.30 6.00
N LYS A 103 -11.87 -7.52 5.61
CA LYS A 103 -11.36 -8.76 6.23
C LYS A 103 -9.83 -8.84 6.21
N TYR A 104 -9.19 -8.35 5.14
CA TYR A 104 -7.73 -8.36 4.97
C TYR A 104 -7.09 -7.06 5.43
N TRP A 105 -7.82 -5.95 5.37
CA TRP A 105 -7.34 -4.63 5.76
C TRP A 105 -7.34 -4.46 7.28
N ARG A 106 -6.16 -4.27 7.88
CA ARG A 106 -5.99 -4.20 9.34
C ARG A 106 -6.26 -2.81 9.94
N TYR A 107 -6.46 -1.80 9.09
CA TYR A 107 -6.72 -0.45 9.54
C TYR A 107 -8.22 -0.23 9.69
N PRO A 108 -8.65 0.38 10.80
CA PRO A 108 -10.03 0.82 10.92
C PRO A 108 -10.32 1.87 9.85
N THR A 109 -11.47 1.73 9.22
CA THR A 109 -12.04 2.77 8.36
C THR A 109 -12.25 4.05 9.15
N TYR A 110 -12.35 5.19 8.47
CA TYR A 110 -12.70 6.45 9.15
C TYR A 110 -14.03 6.36 9.91
N GLY A 111 -14.98 5.56 9.42
CA GLY A 111 -16.23 5.29 10.14
C GLY A 111 -15.98 4.59 11.48
N GLU A 112 -15.14 3.56 11.49
CA GLU A 112 -14.76 2.86 12.73
C GLU A 112 -13.94 3.79 13.65
N LEU A 113 -12.98 4.56 13.13
CA LEU A 113 -12.22 5.50 13.95
C LEU A 113 -13.09 6.56 14.62
N LEU A 114 -14.07 7.10 13.91
CA LEU A 114 -14.87 8.23 14.37
C LEU A 114 -16.13 7.80 15.15
N PHE A 115 -16.62 6.58 14.95
CA PHE A 115 -17.92 6.13 15.46
C PHE A 115 -17.92 4.72 16.10
N SER A 116 -16.75 4.09 16.35
CA SER A 116 -16.68 2.75 16.99
C SER A 116 -17.02 2.72 18.49
N VAL A 117 -17.11 3.88 19.15
CA VAL A 117 -17.54 4.01 20.54
C VAL A 117 -18.97 4.57 20.55
N ILE A 118 -19.94 3.72 20.25
CA ILE A 118 -21.37 3.98 20.50
C ILE A 118 -21.88 2.88 21.42
#